data_AF-A0A9D2PV59-F1
#
_entry.id   AF-A0A9D2PV59-F1
#
_cell.length_a   1.000
_cell.length_b   1.000
_cell.length_c   1.000
_cell.angle_alpha   90.00
_cell.angle_beta   90.00
_cell.angle_gamma   90.00
#
_symmetry.space_group_name_H-M   'P 1'
#
loop_
_entity.id
_entity.type
_entity.pdbx_description
1 polymer ?
#
loop_
_entity_poly.entity_id
_entity_poly.type
_entity_poly.pdbx_seq_one_letter_code
_entity_poly.pdbx_strand_id
1 'polypeptide(L)'
;MRFRTKRVLATVIIAVILIFGVPIFINECYKHGGYVTLWNASDVLSYYGTLLTAAVTIVTLWGTIIFTRKQIHHDNYLREEQEKWRKIETIFTEALNSINPISIFTSTMDNGLADPTAAINLLQKYQISCKTIVDKLNAYLNIVDYPKVKDLHGEMKTVSDQYFQIGQELVNEYTNLRLLSHRQAAQETLDIEARNPGTSSPETILFCRNVLRDTDSIQLEDIQNNIANCNKKFVSEYENSFRKLLQKKGATFEIINRDIQKQANDILYLWRR
;
A
#
# COMPACT_ATOMS: atom_id res chain seq x y z
N MET A 1 19.49 -40.07 12.30
CA MET A 1 18.96 -40.91 13.39
C MET A 1 19.99 -41.26 14.48
N ARG A 2 21.21 -41.73 14.14
CA ARG A 2 22.29 -42.13 15.08
C ARG A 2 22.72 -41.08 16.14
N PHE A 3 22.65 -39.79 15.85
CA PHE A 3 23.07 -38.73 16.80
C PHE A 3 22.08 -38.47 17.95
N ARG A 4 20.77 -38.65 17.71
CA ARG A 4 19.74 -38.53 18.75
C ARG A 4 19.88 -39.65 19.78
N THR A 5 20.13 -40.88 19.32
CA THR A 5 20.26 -42.07 20.18
C THR A 5 21.47 -42.00 21.12
N LYS A 6 22.61 -41.47 20.65
CA LYS A 6 23.81 -41.27 21.50
C LYS A 6 23.60 -40.23 22.60
N ARG A 7 22.87 -39.14 22.31
CA ARG A 7 22.53 -38.11 23.30
C ARG A 7 21.56 -38.64 24.34
N VAL A 8 20.53 -39.38 23.92
CA VAL A 8 19.57 -40.02 24.82
C VAL A 8 20.28 -41.02 25.75
N LEU A 9 21.17 -41.86 25.21
CA LEU A 9 21.94 -42.82 26.01
C LEU A 9 22.82 -42.13 27.05
N ALA A 10 23.52 -41.05 26.68
CA ALA A 10 24.35 -40.28 27.61
C ALA A 10 23.50 -39.64 28.73
N THR A 11 22.34 -39.06 28.38
CA THR A 11 21.41 -38.49 29.37
C THR A 11 20.90 -39.54 30.36
N VAL A 12 20.59 -40.75 29.88
CA VAL A 12 20.15 -41.86 30.74
C VAL A 12 21.27 -42.30 31.69
N ILE A 13 22.50 -42.44 31.22
CA ILE A 13 23.65 -42.81 32.07
C ILE A 13 23.89 -41.76 33.15
N ILE A 14 23.86 -40.47 32.79
CA ILE A 14 24.02 -39.36 33.75
C ILE A 14 22.90 -39.39 34.79
N ALA A 15 21.64 -39.62 34.37
CA ALA A 15 20.51 -39.72 35.29
C ALA A 15 20.66 -40.88 36.28
N VAL A 16 21.13 -42.05 35.83
CA VAL A 16 21.39 -43.21 36.69
C VAL A 16 22.49 -42.90 37.73
N ILE A 17 23.56 -42.22 37.33
CA ILE A 17 24.63 -41.80 38.25
C ILE A 17 24.13 -40.76 39.25
N LEU A 18 23.28 -39.81 38.82
CA LEU A 18 22.69 -38.81 39.71
C LEU A 18 21.72 -39.43 40.73
N ILE A 19 20.88 -40.37 40.29
CA ILE A 19 19.87 -41.00 41.14
C ILE A 19 20.52 -41.99 42.13
N PHE A 20 21.42 -42.85 41.65
CA PHE A 20 21.98 -43.93 42.48
C PHE A 20 23.43 -43.67 42.91
N GLY A 21 24.27 -43.16 42.00
CA GLY A 21 25.70 -43.00 42.25
C GLY A 21 26.02 -41.94 43.31
N VAL A 22 25.33 -40.79 43.28
CA VAL A 22 25.60 -39.68 44.21
C VAL A 22 25.21 -40.04 45.66
N PRO A 23 24.03 -40.59 45.98
CA PRO A 23 23.71 -41.01 47.34
C PRO A 23 24.65 -42.10 47.87
N ILE A 24 25.01 -43.08 47.04
CA ILE A 24 25.94 -44.15 47.43
C ILE A 24 27.33 -43.58 47.72
N PHE A 25 27.83 -42.68 46.86
CA PHE A 25 29.13 -42.05 47.02
C PHE A 25 29.20 -41.19 48.28
N ILE A 26 28.20 -40.35 48.52
CA ILE A 26 28.13 -39.51 49.73
C ILE A 26 28.13 -40.41 50.97
N ASN A 27 27.31 -41.46 50.99
CA ASN A 27 27.23 -42.39 52.11
C ASN A 27 28.55 -43.12 52.39
N GLU A 28 29.33 -43.45 51.34
CA GLU A 28 30.64 -44.09 51.48
C GLU A 28 31.73 -43.09 51.95
N CYS A 29 31.64 -41.83 51.55
CA CYS A 29 32.51 -40.76 52.05
C CYS A 29 32.35 -40.52 53.56
N TYR A 30 31.13 -40.64 54.10
CA TYR A 30 30.90 -40.49 55.54
C TYR A 30 31.54 -41.60 56.39
N LYS A 31 31.71 -42.81 55.85
CA LYS A 31 32.32 -43.94 56.58
C LYS A 31 33.81 -43.76 56.88
N HIS A 32 34.54 -42.99 56.07
CA HIS A 32 35.99 -42.82 56.21
C HIS A 32 36.39 -41.78 57.27
N GLY A 33 35.45 -40.96 57.77
CA GLY A 33 35.71 -39.85 58.69
C GLY A 33 35.29 -40.08 60.15
N GLY A 34 34.85 -41.29 60.53
CA GLY A 34 34.54 -41.65 61.92
C GLY A 34 33.19 -41.15 62.48
N TYR A 35 32.34 -40.50 61.67
CA TYR A 35 30.98 -40.11 62.07
C TYR A 35 29.95 -41.12 61.54
N VAL A 36 29.22 -41.80 62.44
CA VAL A 36 28.16 -42.77 62.12
C VAL A 36 26.83 -42.05 61.90
N THR A 37 26.77 -41.11 60.97
CA THR A 37 25.50 -40.52 60.51
C THR A 37 25.33 -40.86 59.04
N LEU A 38 24.75 -42.04 58.81
CA LEU A 38 24.22 -42.44 57.49
C LEU A 38 23.11 -41.47 57.09
N TRP A 39 22.88 -41.27 55.80
CA TRP A 39 21.72 -40.50 55.33
C TRP A 39 20.44 -41.10 55.91
N ASN A 40 19.70 -40.29 56.67
CA ASN A 40 18.39 -40.70 57.14
C ASN A 40 17.37 -40.62 55.99
N ALA A 41 16.22 -41.26 56.17
CA ALA A 41 15.13 -41.21 55.18
C ALA A 41 14.75 -39.76 54.80
N SER A 42 14.87 -38.82 55.75
CA SER A 42 14.66 -37.39 55.53
C SER A 42 15.69 -36.77 54.57
N ASP A 43 16.96 -37.13 54.68
CA ASP A 43 18.05 -36.58 53.85
C ASP A 43 17.95 -37.06 52.40
N VAL A 44 17.67 -38.37 52.23
CA VAL A 44 17.43 -38.99 50.92
C VAL A 44 16.23 -38.33 50.22
N LEU A 45 15.12 -38.14 50.95
CA LEU A 45 13.92 -37.51 50.41
C LEU A 45 14.16 -36.05 50.01
N SER A 46 14.90 -35.29 50.84
CA SER A 46 15.27 -33.90 50.55
C SER A 46 16.16 -33.77 49.30
N TYR A 47 17.09 -34.71 49.09
CA TYR A 47 17.92 -34.77 47.89
C TYR A 47 17.09 -34.94 46.63
N TYR A 48 16.18 -35.94 46.60
CA TYR A 48 15.31 -36.17 45.46
C TYR A 48 14.31 -35.03 45.24
N GLY A 49 13.79 -34.41 46.31
CA GLY A 49 12.95 -33.23 46.22
C GLY A 49 13.65 -32.05 45.52
N THR A 50 14.93 -31.82 45.87
CA THR A 50 15.77 -30.81 45.20
C THR A 50 16.02 -31.15 43.73
N LEU A 51 16.33 -32.42 43.43
CA LEU A 51 16.60 -32.90 42.07
C LEU A 51 15.37 -32.77 41.15
N LEU A 52 14.19 -33.11 41.68
CA LEU A 52 12.92 -32.96 40.98
C LEU A 52 12.58 -31.48 40.75
N THR A 53 12.79 -30.63 41.76
CA THR A 53 12.59 -29.17 41.63
C THR A 53 13.54 -28.56 40.58
N ALA A 54 14.80 -28.99 40.57
CA ALA A 54 15.78 -28.56 39.56
C ALA A 54 15.35 -29.01 38.14
N ALA A 55 14.89 -30.26 37.99
CA ALA A 55 14.39 -30.76 36.71
C ALA A 55 13.16 -29.97 36.22
N VAL A 56 12.20 -29.70 37.09
CA VAL A 56 11.02 -28.88 36.77
C VAL A 56 11.43 -27.46 36.37
N THR A 57 12.39 -26.86 37.07
CA THR A 57 12.92 -25.51 36.75
C THR A 57 13.56 -25.49 35.36
N ILE A 58 14.38 -26.48 35.02
CA ILE A 58 15.02 -26.59 33.70
C ILE A 58 13.96 -26.72 32.60
N VAL A 59 12.96 -27.60 32.77
CA VAL A 59 11.88 -27.78 31.81
C VAL A 59 11.07 -26.49 31.63
N THR A 60 10.79 -25.79 32.73
CA THR A 60 10.06 -24.52 32.74
C THR A 60 10.84 -23.44 31.99
N LEU A 61 12.12 -23.24 32.31
CA LEU A 61 13.00 -22.29 31.62
C LEU A 61 13.10 -22.60 30.12
N TRP A 62 13.24 -23.88 29.77
CA TRP A 62 13.30 -24.31 28.37
C TRP A 62 11.99 -23.99 27.62
N GLY A 63 10.83 -24.28 28.24
CA GLY A 63 9.52 -23.92 27.70
C GLY A 63 9.34 -22.41 27.53
N THR A 64 9.71 -21.61 28.53
CA THR A 64 9.67 -20.15 28.47
C THR A 64 10.53 -19.60 27.35
N ILE A 65 11.78 -20.08 27.18
CA ILE A 65 12.67 -19.61 26.10
C ILE A 65 12.06 -19.89 24.72
N ILE A 66 11.47 -21.06 24.52
CA ILE A 66 10.81 -21.40 23.25
C ILE A 66 9.62 -20.49 23.00
N PHE A 67 8.77 -20.30 24.01
CA PHE A 67 7.61 -19.42 23.93
C PHE A 67 8.02 -17.98 23.63
N THR A 68 8.97 -17.41 24.37
CA THR A 68 9.46 -16.05 24.18
C THR A 68 10.06 -15.85 22.78
N ARG A 69 10.88 -16.78 22.29
CA ARG A 69 11.44 -16.69 20.93
C ARG A 69 10.34 -16.66 19.87
N LYS A 70 9.30 -17.46 20.06
CA LYS A 70 8.18 -17.59 19.15
C LYS A 70 7.28 -16.35 19.16
N GLN A 71 7.02 -15.81 20.35
CA GLN A 71 6.32 -14.55 20.52
C GLN A 71 7.10 -13.40 19.85
N ILE A 72 8.41 -13.31 20.04
CA ILE A 72 9.25 -12.32 19.35
C ILE A 72 9.16 -12.50 17.82
N HIS A 73 9.19 -13.73 17.32
CA HIS A 73 9.08 -13.99 15.88
C HIS A 73 7.71 -13.58 15.33
N HIS A 74 6.63 -13.91 16.04
CA HIS A 74 5.27 -13.45 15.76
C HIS A 74 5.19 -11.93 15.70
N ASP A 75 5.65 -11.24 16.75
CA ASP A 75 5.54 -9.78 16.88
C ASP A 75 6.38 -9.06 15.81
N ASN A 76 7.59 -9.57 15.52
CA ASN A 76 8.43 -9.03 14.46
C ASN A 76 7.80 -9.23 13.08
N TYR A 77 7.32 -10.43 12.77
CA TYR A 77 6.65 -10.72 11.49
C TYR A 77 5.41 -9.83 11.30
N LEU A 78 4.55 -9.75 12.32
CA LEU A 78 3.33 -8.94 12.27
C LEU A 78 3.68 -7.47 12.03
N ARG A 79 4.66 -6.94 12.77
CA ARG A 79 5.12 -5.55 12.62
C ARG A 79 5.69 -5.27 11.24
N GLU A 80 6.57 -6.13 10.72
CA GLU A 80 7.22 -5.94 9.42
C GLU A 80 6.20 -5.97 8.27
N GLU A 81 5.30 -6.95 8.25
CA GLU A 81 4.26 -7.04 7.22
C GLU A 81 3.26 -5.88 7.34
N GLN A 82 2.82 -5.53 8.55
CA GLN A 82 1.92 -4.38 8.74
C GLN A 82 2.56 -3.06 8.27
N GLU A 83 3.84 -2.83 8.57
CA GLU A 83 4.53 -1.62 8.13
C GLU A 83 4.66 -1.57 6.60
N LYS A 84 5.02 -2.70 5.97
CA LYS A 84 5.09 -2.83 4.52
C LYS A 84 3.74 -2.52 3.88
N TRP A 85 2.67 -3.16 4.34
CA TRP A 85 1.34 -2.99 3.75
C TRP A 85 0.73 -1.62 4.02
N ARG A 86 1.04 -0.99 5.15
CA ARG A 86 0.67 0.41 5.42
C ARG A 86 1.34 1.38 4.44
N LYS A 87 2.61 1.14 4.08
CA LYS A 87 3.31 1.94 3.05
C LYS A 87 2.64 1.75 1.68
N ILE A 88 2.37 0.51 1.29
CA ILE A 88 1.67 0.19 0.03
C ILE A 88 0.28 0.83 0.03
N GLU A 89 -0.49 0.74 1.12
CA GLU A 89 -1.82 1.35 1.23
C GLU A 89 -1.78 2.88 1.10
N THR A 90 -0.76 3.52 1.69
CA THR A 90 -0.53 4.96 1.53
C THR A 90 -0.34 5.32 0.07
N ILE A 91 0.49 4.56 -0.66
CA ILE A 91 0.76 4.78 -2.09
C ILE A 91 -0.52 4.59 -2.92
N PHE A 92 -1.31 3.56 -2.64
CA PHE A 92 -2.62 3.40 -3.28
C PHE A 92 -3.57 4.56 -2.96
N THR A 93 -3.55 5.07 -1.74
CA THR A 93 -4.40 6.21 -1.32
C THR A 93 -3.98 7.50 -2.03
N GLU A 94 -2.68 7.79 -2.10
CA GLU A 94 -2.13 8.92 -2.87
C GLU A 94 -2.47 8.79 -4.35
N ALA A 95 -2.31 7.60 -4.90
CA ALA A 95 -2.65 7.30 -6.28
C ALA A 95 -4.12 7.62 -6.58
N LEU A 96 -5.03 7.17 -5.71
CA LEU A 96 -6.45 7.42 -5.84
C LEU A 96 -6.81 8.89 -5.75
N ASN A 97 -6.20 9.61 -4.81
CA ASN A 97 -6.42 11.03 -4.67
C ASN A 97 -5.96 11.79 -5.92
N SER A 98 -4.85 11.37 -6.56
CA SER A 98 -4.33 12.03 -7.77
C SER A 98 -5.23 11.87 -9.01
N ILE A 99 -6.06 10.82 -9.04
CA ILE A 99 -7.01 10.57 -10.14
C ILE A 99 -8.44 10.95 -9.76
N ASN A 100 -8.67 11.59 -8.60
CA ASN A 100 -10.00 11.96 -8.15
C ASN A 100 -10.69 12.92 -9.16
N PRO A 101 -11.78 12.50 -9.83
CA PRO A 101 -12.42 13.27 -10.88
C PRO A 101 -13.09 14.57 -10.36
N ILE A 102 -13.52 14.60 -9.10
CA ILE A 102 -14.15 15.80 -8.52
C ILE A 102 -13.13 16.92 -8.33
N SER A 103 -11.88 16.59 -7.98
CA SER A 103 -10.85 17.60 -7.76
C SER A 103 -10.54 18.40 -9.02
N ILE A 104 -10.48 17.74 -10.18
CA ILE A 104 -10.23 18.42 -11.45
C ILE A 104 -11.47 19.18 -11.91
N PHE A 105 -12.65 18.57 -11.77
CA PHE A 105 -13.94 19.20 -12.08
C PHE A 105 -14.12 20.54 -11.35
N THR A 106 -13.91 20.60 -10.03
CA THR A 106 -14.06 21.86 -9.27
C THR A 106 -13.05 22.91 -9.74
N SER A 107 -11.80 22.49 -9.98
CA SER A 107 -10.73 23.39 -10.41
C SER A 107 -11.01 24.02 -11.78
N THR A 108 -11.55 23.24 -12.72
CA THR A 108 -11.91 23.74 -14.06
C THR A 108 -13.21 24.53 -14.07
N MET A 109 -14.16 24.21 -13.18
CA MET A 109 -15.41 24.97 -13.07
C MET A 109 -15.18 26.40 -12.56
N ASP A 110 -14.29 26.57 -11.58
CA ASP A 110 -14.03 27.87 -10.96
C ASP A 110 -13.34 28.85 -11.93
N ASN A 111 -12.43 28.34 -12.77
CA ASN A 111 -11.52 29.20 -13.55
C ASN A 111 -11.61 29.00 -15.07
N GLY A 112 -12.17 27.90 -15.56
CA GLY A 112 -11.95 27.48 -16.94
C GLY A 112 -12.63 28.32 -18.01
N LEU A 113 -13.73 29.00 -17.67
CA LEU A 113 -14.35 29.95 -18.60
C LEU A 113 -13.57 31.27 -18.68
N ALA A 114 -12.95 31.69 -17.57
CA ALA A 114 -12.18 32.93 -17.49
C ALA A 114 -10.77 32.78 -18.09
N ASP A 115 -10.12 31.63 -17.83
CA ASP A 115 -8.82 31.29 -18.39
C ASP A 115 -8.83 29.84 -18.95
N PRO A 116 -9.21 29.68 -20.23
CA PRO A 116 -9.21 28.39 -20.89
C PRO A 116 -7.80 27.76 -20.95
N THR A 117 -6.74 28.58 -20.98
CA THR A 117 -5.35 28.08 -21.04
C THR A 117 -4.95 27.45 -19.70
N ALA A 118 -5.30 28.07 -18.58
CA ALA A 118 -5.09 27.49 -17.26
C ALA A 118 -5.87 26.18 -17.09
N ALA A 119 -7.13 26.12 -17.54
CA ALA A 119 -7.92 24.88 -17.49
C ALA A 119 -7.30 23.75 -18.32
N ILE A 120 -6.86 24.03 -19.55
CA ILE A 120 -6.14 23.05 -20.40
C ILE A 120 -4.91 22.51 -19.66
N ASN A 121 -4.08 23.38 -19.08
CA ASN A 121 -2.88 22.97 -18.36
C ASN A 121 -3.19 22.09 -17.13
N LEU A 122 -4.25 22.42 -16.38
CA LEU A 122 -4.71 21.61 -15.25
C LEU A 122 -5.17 20.22 -15.70
N LEU A 123 -5.98 20.16 -16.77
CA LEU A 123 -6.49 18.91 -17.33
C LEU A 123 -5.36 18.03 -17.89
N GLN A 124 -4.39 18.61 -18.60
CA GLN A 124 -3.24 17.87 -19.12
C GLN A 124 -2.38 17.29 -18.00
N LYS A 125 -2.16 18.03 -16.90
CA LYS A 125 -1.50 17.50 -15.71
C LYS A 125 -2.27 16.33 -15.10
N TYR A 126 -3.60 16.46 -14.99
CA TYR A 126 -4.46 15.39 -14.51
C TYR A 126 -4.41 14.14 -15.42
N GLN A 127 -4.40 14.32 -16.74
CA GLN A 127 -4.26 13.24 -17.72
C GLN A 127 -2.92 12.50 -17.56
N ILE A 128 -1.82 13.22 -17.32
CA ILE A 128 -0.51 12.61 -17.01
C ILE A 128 -0.60 11.75 -15.73
N SER A 129 -1.25 12.25 -14.68
CA SER A 129 -1.49 11.46 -13.46
C SER A 129 -2.27 10.18 -13.76
N CYS A 130 -3.35 10.27 -14.54
CA CYS A 130 -4.16 9.11 -14.93
C CYS A 130 -3.36 8.04 -15.71
N LYS A 131 -2.42 8.46 -16.55
CA LYS A 131 -1.57 7.56 -17.34
C LYS A 131 -0.43 6.92 -16.56
N THR A 132 0.17 7.67 -15.63
CA THR A 132 1.36 7.24 -14.88
C THR A 132 1.02 6.51 -13.58
N ILE A 133 -0.26 6.42 -13.21
CA ILE A 133 -0.67 5.90 -11.91
C ILE A 133 -0.27 4.45 -11.69
N VAL A 134 -0.45 3.63 -12.71
CA VAL A 134 -0.12 2.19 -12.68
C VAL A 134 1.38 1.98 -12.58
N ASP A 135 2.18 2.81 -13.25
CA ASP A 135 3.64 2.73 -13.18
C ASP A 135 4.14 3.04 -11.75
N LYS A 136 3.54 4.05 -11.11
CA LYS A 136 3.81 4.37 -9.71
C LYS A 136 3.46 3.21 -8.78
N LEU A 137 2.31 2.55 -8.98
CA LEU A 137 1.93 1.40 -8.16
C LEU A 137 2.88 0.22 -8.37
N ASN A 138 3.24 -0.08 -9.62
CA ASN A 138 4.13 -1.19 -9.96
C ASN A 138 5.53 -1.04 -9.36
N ALA A 139 6.03 0.18 -9.19
CA ALA A 139 7.33 0.43 -8.56
C ALA A 139 7.44 -0.08 -7.12
N TYR A 140 6.31 -0.27 -6.42
CA TYR A 140 6.27 -0.71 -5.02
C TYR A 140 5.75 -2.14 -4.82
N LEU A 141 5.39 -2.83 -5.91
CA LEU A 141 4.85 -4.19 -5.86
C LEU A 141 5.87 -5.18 -6.40
N ASN A 142 6.31 -6.11 -5.55
CA ASN A 142 7.13 -7.25 -5.99
C ASN A 142 6.24 -8.39 -6.53
N ILE A 143 6.87 -9.45 -7.03
CA ILE A 143 6.20 -10.62 -7.62
C ILE A 143 5.27 -11.36 -6.65
N VAL A 144 5.50 -11.23 -5.34
CA VAL A 144 4.70 -11.88 -4.29
C VAL A 144 3.53 -11.00 -3.84
N ASP A 145 3.73 -9.68 -3.84
CA ASP A 145 2.74 -8.71 -3.35
C ASP A 145 1.74 -8.31 -4.45
N TYR A 146 2.17 -8.21 -5.72
CA TYR A 146 1.30 -7.83 -6.83
C TYR A 146 0.01 -8.66 -6.94
N PRO A 147 0.05 -10.02 -6.87
CA PRO A 147 -1.17 -10.83 -6.98
C PRO A 147 -2.25 -10.47 -5.95
N LYS A 148 -1.88 -9.97 -4.76
CA LYS A 148 -2.83 -9.62 -3.69
C LYS A 148 -3.64 -8.36 -4.00
N VAL A 149 -3.11 -7.49 -4.86
CA VAL A 149 -3.74 -6.21 -5.24
C VAL A 149 -4.10 -6.13 -6.72
N LYS A 150 -3.91 -7.22 -7.48
CA LYS A 150 -4.05 -7.27 -8.93
C LYS A 150 -5.41 -6.76 -9.42
N ASP A 151 -6.48 -7.16 -8.76
CA ASP A 151 -7.84 -6.77 -9.17
C ASP A 151 -8.07 -5.28 -8.95
N LEU A 152 -7.70 -4.75 -7.77
CA LEU A 152 -7.75 -3.31 -7.48
C LEU A 152 -6.90 -2.51 -8.47
N HIS A 153 -5.68 -2.96 -8.74
CA HIS A 153 -4.79 -2.37 -9.72
C HIS A 153 -5.40 -2.33 -11.13
N GLY A 154 -6.00 -3.44 -11.59
CA GLY A 154 -6.65 -3.53 -12.90
C GLY A 154 -7.87 -2.62 -13.03
N GLU A 155 -8.69 -2.55 -11.99
CA GLU A 155 -9.83 -1.62 -11.91
C GLU A 155 -9.35 -0.17 -11.94
N MET A 156 -8.28 0.17 -11.18
CA MET A 156 -7.68 1.51 -11.18
C MET A 156 -7.22 1.93 -12.57
N LYS A 157 -6.54 1.04 -13.29
CA LYS A 157 -6.11 1.30 -14.68
C LYS A 157 -7.30 1.60 -15.59
N THR A 158 -8.33 0.76 -15.52
CA THR A 158 -9.50 0.87 -16.40
C THR A 158 -10.21 2.20 -16.17
N VAL A 159 -10.43 2.55 -14.90
CA VAL A 159 -11.10 3.77 -14.50
C VAL A 159 -10.24 5.01 -14.81
N SER A 160 -8.92 4.96 -14.59
CA SER A 160 -8.05 6.08 -14.93
C SER A 160 -7.95 6.33 -16.43
N ASP A 161 -7.99 5.28 -17.26
CA ASP A 161 -8.07 5.40 -18.71
C ASP A 161 -9.40 6.05 -19.16
N GLN A 162 -10.52 5.74 -18.51
CA GLN A 162 -11.80 6.42 -18.77
C GLN A 162 -11.73 7.91 -18.43
N TYR A 163 -11.15 8.24 -17.27
CA TYR A 163 -11.02 9.63 -16.82
C TYR A 163 -10.11 10.44 -17.74
N PHE A 164 -9.06 9.82 -18.26
CA PHE A 164 -8.20 10.41 -19.28
C PHE A 164 -8.99 10.82 -20.53
N GLN A 165 -9.91 9.97 -21.00
CA GLN A 165 -10.73 10.26 -22.20
C GLN A 165 -11.70 11.40 -21.95
N ILE A 166 -12.41 11.41 -20.81
CA ILE A 166 -13.29 12.52 -20.45
C ILE A 166 -12.50 13.83 -20.32
N GLY A 167 -11.31 13.76 -19.70
CA GLY A 167 -10.39 14.89 -19.64
C GLY A 167 -9.95 15.38 -21.03
N GLN A 168 -9.73 14.48 -21.99
CA GLN A 168 -9.37 14.83 -23.36
C GLN A 168 -10.51 15.53 -24.09
N GLU A 169 -11.74 15.06 -23.94
CA GLU A 169 -12.92 15.74 -24.48
C GLU A 169 -12.99 17.17 -23.95
N LEU A 170 -12.82 17.35 -22.63
CA LEU A 170 -12.87 18.67 -22.00
C LEU A 170 -11.70 19.59 -22.42
N VAL A 171 -10.49 19.04 -22.63
CA VAL A 171 -9.35 19.78 -23.19
C VAL A 171 -9.67 20.30 -24.60
N ASN A 172 -10.33 19.50 -25.43
CA ASN A 172 -10.71 19.91 -26.78
C ASN A 172 -11.70 21.08 -26.72
N GLU A 173 -12.68 21.03 -25.81
CA GLU A 173 -13.67 22.10 -25.65
C GLU A 173 -13.05 23.42 -25.13
N TYR A 174 -12.17 23.36 -24.13
CA TYR A 174 -11.45 24.56 -23.69
C TYR A 174 -10.48 25.08 -24.77
N THR A 175 -9.95 24.21 -25.63
CA THR A 175 -9.15 24.63 -26.80
C THR A 175 -10.00 25.39 -27.79
N ASN A 176 -11.22 24.92 -28.09
CA ASN A 176 -12.17 25.63 -28.94
C ASN A 176 -12.58 26.98 -28.32
N LEU A 177 -12.82 27.02 -27.02
CA LEU A 177 -13.14 28.26 -26.30
C LEU A 177 -11.99 29.28 -26.40
N ARG A 178 -10.75 28.82 -26.24
CA ARG A 178 -9.55 29.66 -26.43
C ARG A 178 -9.45 30.19 -27.87
N LEU A 179 -9.73 29.35 -28.87
CA LEU A 179 -9.71 29.77 -30.28
C LEU A 179 -10.78 30.83 -30.57
N LEU A 180 -11.98 30.74 -29.98
CA LEU A 180 -13.02 31.77 -30.10
C LEU A 180 -12.58 33.11 -29.49
N SER A 181 -11.89 33.09 -28.35
CA SER A 181 -11.31 34.30 -27.76
C SER A 181 -10.30 34.96 -28.72
N HIS A 182 -9.45 34.17 -29.37
CA HIS A 182 -8.54 34.66 -30.41
C HIS A 182 -9.27 35.15 -31.67
N ARG A 183 -10.41 34.55 -32.05
CA ARG A 183 -11.25 35.01 -33.16
C ARG A 183 -11.72 36.45 -32.96
N GLN A 184 -12.19 36.78 -31.76
CA GLN A 184 -12.63 38.15 -31.46
C GLN A 184 -11.47 39.15 -31.61
N ALA A 185 -10.31 38.85 -31.02
CA ALA A 185 -9.12 39.69 -31.15
C ALA A 185 -8.64 39.82 -32.61
N ALA A 186 -8.72 38.74 -33.40
CA ALA A 186 -8.38 38.74 -34.82
C ALA A 186 -9.35 39.61 -35.64
N GLN A 187 -10.66 39.55 -35.35
CA GLN A 187 -11.66 40.40 -35.98
C GLN A 187 -11.40 41.88 -35.68
N GLU A 188 -11.19 42.23 -34.42
CA GLU A 188 -10.88 43.61 -34.00
C GLU A 188 -9.62 44.14 -34.69
N THR A 189 -8.57 43.31 -34.81
CA THR A 189 -7.33 43.66 -35.50
C THR A 189 -7.57 43.95 -36.99
N LEU A 190 -8.36 43.11 -37.66
CA LEU A 190 -8.70 43.31 -39.08
C LEU A 190 -9.62 44.53 -39.30
N ASP A 191 -10.53 44.80 -38.36
CA ASP A 191 -11.40 45.98 -38.42
C ASP A 191 -10.60 47.29 -38.22
N ILE A 192 -9.55 47.27 -37.40
CA ILE A 192 -8.62 48.39 -37.22
C ILE A 192 -7.79 48.61 -38.49
N GLU A 193 -7.23 47.53 -39.06
CA GLU A 193 -6.48 47.60 -40.31
C GLU A 193 -7.35 48.10 -41.48
N ALA A 194 -8.62 47.68 -41.55
CA ALA A 194 -9.56 48.16 -42.56
C ALA A 194 -9.88 49.66 -42.42
N ARG A 195 -9.91 50.18 -41.18
CA ARG A 195 -10.10 51.61 -40.89
C ARG A 195 -8.82 52.43 -41.08
N ASN A 196 -7.66 51.84 -40.77
CA ASN A 196 -6.34 52.49 -40.76
C ASN A 196 -5.30 51.57 -41.46
N PRO A 197 -5.21 51.61 -42.80
CA PRO A 197 -4.32 50.73 -43.55
C PRO A 197 -2.84 50.92 -43.17
N GLY A 198 -2.11 49.82 -43.03
CA GLY A 198 -0.69 49.78 -42.69
C GLY A 198 -0.39 49.80 -41.20
N THR A 199 -1.39 49.61 -40.33
CA THR A 199 -1.17 49.52 -38.88
C THR A 199 -0.69 48.14 -38.44
N SER A 200 -1.00 47.09 -39.20
CA SER A 200 -0.59 45.70 -38.94
C SER A 200 0.34 45.15 -40.03
N SER A 201 1.22 44.21 -39.68
CA SER A 201 2.07 43.55 -40.67
C SER A 201 1.27 42.58 -41.57
N PRO A 202 1.71 42.33 -42.82
CA PRO A 202 1.05 41.37 -43.72
C PRO A 202 0.92 39.96 -43.12
N GLU A 203 1.91 39.53 -42.34
CA GLU A 203 1.94 38.24 -41.63
C GLU A 203 0.84 38.18 -40.56
N THR A 204 0.63 39.26 -39.81
CA THR A 204 -0.41 39.37 -38.78
C THR A 204 -1.80 39.33 -39.41
N ILE A 205 -2.00 40.01 -40.53
CA ILE A 205 -3.26 40.01 -41.29
C ILE A 205 -3.59 38.61 -41.80
N LEU A 206 -2.58 37.90 -42.33
CA LEU A 206 -2.74 36.52 -42.79
C LEU A 206 -3.10 35.58 -41.64
N PHE A 207 -2.42 35.70 -40.50
CA PHE A 207 -2.73 34.95 -39.29
C PHE A 207 -4.18 35.19 -38.83
N CYS A 208 -4.61 36.45 -38.74
CA CYS A 208 -5.97 36.79 -38.32
C CYS A 208 -7.04 36.21 -39.26
N ARG A 209 -6.81 36.25 -40.58
CA ARG A 209 -7.72 35.60 -41.55
C ARG A 209 -7.79 34.09 -41.38
N ASN A 210 -6.65 33.44 -41.12
CA ASN A 210 -6.62 32.01 -40.88
C ASN A 210 -7.41 31.65 -39.61
N VAL A 211 -7.24 32.41 -38.52
CA VAL A 211 -8.01 32.23 -37.28
C VAL A 211 -9.51 32.37 -37.51
N LEU A 212 -9.97 33.37 -38.27
CA LEU A 212 -11.40 33.53 -38.61
C LEU A 212 -11.90 32.32 -39.41
N ARG A 213 -11.19 31.92 -40.46
CA ARG A 213 -11.57 30.76 -41.30
C ARG A 213 -11.66 29.47 -40.48
N ASP A 214 -10.70 29.23 -39.59
CA ASP A 214 -10.60 28.00 -38.81
C ASP A 214 -11.65 27.92 -37.68
N THR A 215 -12.31 29.04 -37.37
CA THR A 215 -13.31 29.13 -36.28
C THR A 215 -14.74 29.34 -36.77
N ASP A 216 -15.00 29.41 -38.08
CA ASP A 216 -16.33 29.70 -38.67
C ASP A 216 -17.41 28.66 -38.31
N SER A 217 -17.02 27.41 -38.05
CA SER A 217 -17.93 26.33 -37.67
C SER A 217 -18.13 26.17 -36.17
N ILE A 218 -17.40 26.93 -35.34
CA ILE A 218 -17.39 26.77 -33.88
C ILE A 218 -18.43 27.69 -33.24
N GLN A 219 -19.42 27.11 -32.57
CA GLN A 219 -20.45 27.85 -31.84
C GLN A 219 -20.16 27.83 -30.33
N LEU A 220 -20.29 28.99 -29.68
CA LEU A 220 -20.06 29.13 -28.24
C LEU A 220 -21.06 28.31 -27.41
N GLU A 221 -22.31 28.24 -27.85
CA GLU A 221 -23.37 27.48 -27.17
C GLU A 221 -23.08 25.97 -27.18
N ASP A 222 -22.58 25.44 -28.31
CA ASP A 222 -22.19 24.04 -28.43
C ASP A 222 -21.03 23.70 -27.48
N ILE A 223 -20.02 24.58 -27.40
CA ILE A 223 -18.90 24.41 -26.45
C ILE A 223 -19.42 24.40 -25.00
N GLN A 224 -20.27 25.36 -24.62
CA GLN A 224 -20.80 25.44 -23.26
C GLN A 224 -21.62 24.19 -22.91
N ASN A 225 -22.45 23.71 -23.84
CA ASN A 225 -23.22 22.48 -23.67
C ASN A 225 -22.30 21.25 -23.55
N ASN A 226 -21.26 21.15 -24.35
CA ASN A 226 -20.30 20.05 -24.30
C ASN A 226 -19.47 20.07 -23.02
N ILE A 227 -19.02 21.25 -22.54
CA ILE A 227 -18.37 21.41 -21.24
C ILE A 227 -19.30 20.94 -20.12
N ALA A 228 -20.56 21.39 -20.13
CA ALA A 228 -21.54 20.96 -19.13
C ALA A 228 -21.78 19.44 -19.17
N ASN A 229 -21.79 18.83 -20.35
CA ASN A 229 -21.92 17.39 -20.51
C ASN A 229 -20.69 16.63 -19.97
N CYS A 230 -19.47 17.09 -20.27
CA CYS A 230 -18.23 16.53 -19.72
C CYS A 230 -18.20 16.63 -18.19
N ASN A 231 -18.63 17.75 -17.65
CA ASN A 231 -18.74 17.95 -16.20
C ASN A 231 -19.72 16.94 -15.57
N LYS A 232 -20.88 16.70 -16.19
CA LYS A 232 -21.81 15.65 -15.76
C LYS A 232 -21.18 14.26 -15.81
N LYS A 233 -20.37 13.96 -16.84
CA LYS A 233 -19.63 12.68 -16.92
C LYS A 233 -18.67 12.52 -15.75
N PHE A 234 -17.88 13.55 -15.40
CA PHE A 234 -16.98 13.48 -14.24
C PHE A 234 -17.71 13.22 -12.92
N VAL A 235 -18.85 13.88 -12.71
CA VAL A 235 -19.69 13.63 -11.52
C VAL A 235 -20.24 12.20 -11.54
N SER A 236 -20.79 11.73 -12.66
CA SER A 236 -21.29 10.36 -12.80
C SER A 236 -20.20 9.32 -12.53
N GLU A 237 -19.00 9.52 -13.07
CA GLU A 237 -17.86 8.64 -12.86
C GLU A 237 -17.37 8.63 -11.42
N TYR A 238 -17.41 9.78 -10.73
CA TYR A 238 -17.15 9.82 -9.30
C TYR A 238 -18.11 8.91 -8.52
N GLU A 239 -19.41 9.03 -8.80
CA GLU A 239 -20.45 8.30 -8.08
C GLU A 239 -20.44 6.80 -8.37
N ASN A 240 -20.23 6.45 -9.64
CA ASN A 240 -20.41 5.08 -10.12
C ASN A 240 -19.12 4.26 -10.16
N SER A 241 -17.97 4.89 -10.35
CA SER A 241 -16.68 4.22 -10.54
C SER A 241 -15.73 4.53 -9.39
N PHE A 242 -15.46 5.82 -9.11
CA PHE A 242 -14.49 6.21 -8.08
C PHE A 242 -14.90 5.73 -6.68
N ARG A 243 -16.16 5.93 -6.27
CA ARG A 243 -16.66 5.46 -4.97
C ARG A 243 -16.52 3.94 -4.79
N LYS A 244 -16.86 3.15 -5.83
CA LYS A 244 -16.69 1.69 -5.81
C LYS A 244 -15.21 1.32 -5.64
N LEU A 245 -14.34 2.08 -6.28
CA LEU A 245 -12.92 1.83 -6.23
C LEU A 245 -12.32 2.15 -4.85
N LEU A 246 -12.79 3.20 -4.17
CA LEU A 246 -12.47 3.46 -2.76
C LEU A 246 -12.91 2.31 -1.85
N GLN A 247 -14.11 1.77 -2.05
CA GLN A 247 -14.61 0.61 -1.31
C GLN A 247 -13.77 -0.65 -1.58
N LYS A 248 -13.43 -0.90 -2.85
CA LYS A 248 -12.56 -2.00 -3.28
C LYS A 248 -11.18 -1.90 -2.63
N LYS A 249 -10.61 -0.69 -2.54
CA LYS A 249 -9.36 -0.42 -1.82
C LYS A 249 -9.49 -0.88 -0.37
N GLY A 250 -10.49 -0.39 0.35
CA GLY A 250 -10.76 -0.77 1.75
C GLY A 250 -10.86 -2.29 1.92
N ALA A 251 -11.69 -2.94 1.11
CA ALA A 251 -11.89 -4.40 1.17
C ALA A 251 -10.60 -5.19 0.90
N THR A 252 -9.80 -4.76 -0.08
CA THR A 252 -8.56 -5.43 -0.47
C THR A 252 -7.54 -5.41 0.67
N PHE A 253 -7.30 -4.23 1.26
CA PHE A 253 -6.35 -4.09 2.36
C PHE A 253 -6.84 -4.74 3.65
N GLU A 254 -8.16 -4.80 3.87
CA GLU A 254 -8.73 -5.54 4.99
C GLU A 254 -8.53 -7.07 4.86
N ILE A 255 -8.69 -7.63 3.65
CA ILE A 255 -8.39 -9.05 3.37
C ILE A 255 -6.91 -9.33 3.63
N ILE A 256 -6.03 -8.47 3.10
CA ILE A 256 -4.58 -8.60 3.29
C ILE A 256 -4.21 -8.56 4.78
N ASN A 257 -4.77 -7.61 5.54
CA ASN A 257 -4.50 -7.50 6.97
C ASN A 257 -5.00 -8.74 7.74
N ARG A 258 -6.16 -9.28 7.38
CA ARG A 258 -6.67 -10.55 7.95
C ARG A 258 -5.75 -11.72 7.64
N ASP A 259 -5.24 -11.82 6.42
CA ASP A 259 -4.30 -12.88 6.03
C ASP A 259 -2.96 -12.77 6.76
N ILE A 260 -2.45 -11.56 6.96
CA ILE A 260 -1.23 -11.32 7.76
C ILE A 260 -1.45 -11.73 9.21
N GLN A 261 -2.58 -11.34 9.82
CA GLN A 261 -2.92 -11.76 11.18
C GLN A 261 -3.03 -13.27 11.30
N LYS A 262 -3.65 -13.94 10.31
CA LYS A 262 -3.74 -15.40 10.28
C LYS A 262 -2.34 -16.05 10.19
N GLN A 263 -1.48 -15.57 9.29
CA GLN A 263 -0.11 -16.08 9.15
C GLN A 263 0.73 -15.82 10.40
N ALA A 264 0.54 -14.67 11.05
CA ALA A 264 1.17 -14.38 12.33
C ALA A 264 0.69 -15.39 13.40
N ASN A 265 -0.63 -15.57 13.56
CA ASN A 265 -1.18 -16.53 14.52
C ASN A 265 -0.71 -17.96 14.25
N ASP A 266 -0.53 -18.35 12.98
CA ASP A 266 0.03 -19.64 12.58
C ASP A 266 1.46 -19.83 13.10
N ILE A 267 2.24 -18.75 13.25
CA ILE A 267 3.56 -18.79 13.89
C ILE A 267 3.45 -19.28 15.32
N LEU A 268 2.40 -18.95 16.08
CA LEU A 268 2.25 -19.28 17.51
C LEU A 268 1.90 -20.76 17.79
N TYR A 269 1.36 -21.51 16.82
CA TYR A 269 0.95 -22.90 17.03
C TYR A 269 2.13 -23.85 17.32
N LEU A 270 2.14 -24.45 18.52
CA LEU A 270 3.22 -25.31 19.04
C LEU A 270 3.41 -26.61 18.23
N TRP A 271 2.35 -27.07 17.57
CA TRP A 271 2.33 -28.30 16.81
C TRP A 271 1.79 -28.00 15.41
N ARG A 272 2.69 -27.87 14.44
CA ARG A 272 2.29 -27.97 13.03
C ARG A 272 1.86 -29.43 12.83
N ARG A 273 0.59 -29.65 12.51
CA ARG A 273 0.05 -30.98 12.20
C ARG A 273 0.65 -31.49 10.88
#